data_AF-A0A7C5CB95-F1
#
_entry.id   AF-A0A7C5CB95-F1
#
_cell.length_a   1.000
_cell.length_b   1.000
_cell.length_c   1.000
_cell.angle_alpha   90.00
_cell.angle_beta   90.00
_cell.angle_gamma   90.00
#
_symmetry.space_group_name_H-M   'P 1'
#
loop_
_entity.id
_entity.type
_entity.pdbx_description
1 polymer ?
#
loop_
_entity_poly.entity_id
_entity_poly.type
_entity_poly.pdbx_seq_one_letter_code
_entity_poly.pdbx_strand_id
1 'polypeptide(L)'
;TNSGFLTGIYVLFVPIIQWLVFRTRPHAIIWYCASIAFLGLYLLSGASVAPFGFGDYLVLSSAVFWALQVFLLGYLLPKLGLPLVVSVICFLSAGLLSSAGAIGWETVSLQIFQNGWVEIAYAAIFSTAIGFSLQAMGQQHMPAANAAIIVSAESLFAAAGGAILLGERLSGFGYVGITLIFFAIVAVEAVPIYVARNSKRTT
;
A
#
# COMPACT_ATOMS: atom_id res chain seq x y z
N THR A 1 16.72 6.21 -1.40
CA THR A 1 16.19 5.03 -0.69
C THR A 1 15.39 4.18 -1.65
N ASN A 2 15.89 2.99 -2.01
CA ASN A 2 15.21 2.08 -2.95
C ASN A 2 13.96 1.43 -2.34
N SER A 3 13.90 1.30 -1.01
CA SER A 3 12.91 0.46 -0.33
C SER A 3 11.47 0.92 -0.52
N GLY A 4 11.17 2.22 -0.46
CA GLY A 4 9.81 2.73 -0.66
C GLY A 4 9.29 2.56 -2.09
N PHE A 5 10.18 2.58 -3.08
CA PHE A 5 9.84 2.27 -4.46
C PHE A 5 9.58 0.77 -4.64
N LEU A 6 10.47 -0.06 -4.10
CA LEU A 6 10.39 -1.51 -4.23
C LEU A 6 9.14 -2.08 -3.52
N THR A 7 8.74 -1.52 -2.37
CA THR A 7 7.46 -1.89 -1.76
C THR A 7 6.30 -1.49 -2.66
N GLY A 8 6.30 -0.28 -3.22
CA GLY A 8 5.27 0.23 -4.12
C GLY A 8 5.02 -0.61 -5.39
N ILE A 9 5.89 -1.56 -5.73
CA ILE A 9 5.66 -2.57 -6.79
C ILE A 9 4.41 -3.41 -6.49
N TYR A 10 3.97 -3.52 -5.23
CA TYR A 10 2.74 -4.24 -4.89
C TYR A 10 1.53 -3.78 -5.72
N VAL A 11 1.49 -2.50 -6.13
CA VAL A 11 0.42 -1.92 -6.96
C VAL A 11 0.27 -2.64 -8.30
N LEU A 12 1.38 -3.14 -8.86
CA LEU A 12 1.38 -3.96 -10.08
C LEU A 12 1.08 -5.43 -9.78
N PHE A 13 1.54 -5.95 -8.64
CA PHE A 13 1.33 -7.35 -8.28
C PHE A 13 -0.13 -7.66 -7.93
N VAL A 14 -0.86 -6.75 -7.29
CA VAL A 14 -2.27 -6.99 -6.92
C VAL A 14 -3.16 -7.34 -8.13
N PRO A 15 -3.20 -6.55 -9.23
CA PRO A 15 -4.00 -6.93 -10.41
C PRO A 15 -3.51 -8.20 -11.10
N ILE A 16 -2.21 -8.51 -11.05
CA ILE A 16 -1.65 -9.78 -11.56
C ILE A 16 -2.17 -10.96 -10.74
N ILE A 17 -2.08 -10.89 -9.41
CA ILE A 17 -2.60 -11.92 -8.50
C ILE A 17 -4.11 -12.09 -8.71
N GLN A 18 -4.84 -10.98 -8.81
CA GLN A 18 -6.27 -11.00 -9.07
C GLN A 18 -6.61 -11.72 -10.39
N TRP A 19 -5.88 -11.42 -11.46
CA TRP A 19 -6.04 -12.09 -12.74
C TRP A 19 -5.71 -13.59 -12.66
N LEU A 20 -4.66 -13.97 -11.94
CA LEU A 20 -4.24 -15.37 -11.81
C LEU A 20 -5.23 -16.22 -11.00
N VAL A 21 -5.78 -15.66 -9.92
CA VAL A 21 -6.70 -16.36 -9.00
C VAL A 21 -8.11 -16.45 -9.57
N PHE A 22 -8.68 -15.34 -10.08
CA PHE A 22 -10.06 -15.35 -10.59
C PHE A 22 -10.16 -15.71 -12.07
N ARG A 23 -9.04 -15.69 -12.81
CA ARG A 23 -8.98 -15.81 -14.27
C ARG A 23 -9.86 -14.79 -15.02
N THR A 24 -10.36 -13.78 -14.32
CA THR A 24 -11.09 -12.65 -14.89
C THR A 24 -10.10 -11.53 -15.13
N ARG A 25 -10.09 -10.98 -16.35
CA ARG A 25 -9.17 -9.90 -16.70
C ARG A 25 -9.65 -8.61 -16.01
N PRO A 26 -8.79 -7.94 -15.21
CA PRO A 26 -9.09 -6.59 -14.72
C PRO A 26 -9.39 -5.67 -15.89
N HIS A 27 -10.27 -4.69 -15.69
CA HIS A 27 -10.58 -3.69 -16.71
C HIS A 27 -9.29 -2.99 -17.17
N ALA A 28 -9.17 -2.66 -18.47
CA ALA A 28 -7.96 -2.08 -19.04
C ALA A 28 -7.49 -0.80 -18.32
N ILE A 29 -8.43 -0.05 -17.75
CA ILE A 29 -8.14 1.16 -16.95
C ILE A 29 -7.27 0.85 -15.73
N ILE A 30 -7.43 -0.32 -15.10
CA ILE A 30 -6.66 -0.71 -13.91
C ILE A 30 -5.20 -0.86 -14.28
N TRP A 31 -4.89 -1.51 -15.41
CA TRP A 31 -3.52 -1.64 -15.91
C TRP A 31 -2.89 -0.29 -16.24
N TYR A 32 -3.66 0.61 -16.84
CA TYR A 32 -3.19 1.96 -17.14
C TYR A 32 -2.89 2.75 -15.86
N CYS A 33 -3.83 2.77 -14.91
CA CYS A 33 -3.67 3.49 -13.63
C CYS A 33 -2.55 2.89 -12.78
N ALA A 34 -2.44 1.56 -12.71
CA ALA A 34 -1.37 0.88 -11.97
C ALA A 34 0.02 1.21 -12.57
N SER A 35 0.13 1.26 -13.90
CA SER A 35 1.37 1.66 -14.58
C SER A 35 1.74 3.12 -14.29
N ILE A 36 0.75 4.03 -14.29
CA ILE A 36 0.97 5.44 -13.95
C ILE A 36 1.38 5.59 -12.48
N ALA A 37 0.70 4.91 -11.56
CA ALA A 37 1.04 4.94 -10.14
C ALA A 37 2.47 4.42 -9.90
N PHE A 38 2.84 3.33 -10.59
CA PHE A 38 4.20 2.78 -10.54
C PHE A 38 5.26 3.76 -11.07
N LEU A 39 5.00 4.41 -12.20
CA LEU A 39 5.87 5.47 -12.72
C LEU A 39 5.98 6.65 -11.74
N GLY A 40 4.87 7.02 -11.11
CA GLY A 40 4.85 8.06 -10.09
C GLY A 40 5.72 7.71 -8.89
N LEU A 41 5.63 6.47 -8.40
CA LEU A 41 6.49 5.95 -7.32
C LEU A 41 7.97 5.95 -7.71
N TYR A 42 8.29 5.57 -8.95
CA TYR A 42 9.66 5.60 -9.48
C TYR A 42 10.25 7.02 -9.46
N LEU A 43 9.50 7.99 -9.96
CA LEU A 43 9.92 9.40 -9.96
C LEU A 43 10.05 9.96 -8.54
N LEU A 44 9.15 9.55 -7.63
CA LEU A 44 9.19 9.95 -6.23
C LEU A 44 10.45 9.43 -5.51
N SER A 45 10.97 8.28 -5.94
CA SER A 45 12.24 7.72 -5.46
C SER A 45 13.48 8.47 -5.98
N GLY A 46 13.29 9.50 -6.82
CA GLY A 46 14.37 10.28 -7.43
C GLY A 46 14.87 9.73 -8.75
N ALA A 47 14.14 8.78 -9.37
CA ALA A 47 14.49 8.16 -10.65
C ALA A 47 15.92 7.57 -10.71
N SER A 48 16.48 7.22 -9.56
CA SER A 48 17.79 6.60 -9.44
C SER A 48 17.63 5.16 -8.96
N VAL A 49 17.96 4.20 -9.82
CA VAL A 49 18.16 2.81 -9.42
C VAL A 49 19.59 2.64 -8.95
N ALA A 50 19.80 2.67 -7.63
CA ALA A 50 21.08 2.26 -7.07
C ALA A 50 21.31 0.76 -7.34
N PRO A 51 22.56 0.26 -7.31
CA PRO A 51 22.84 -1.17 -7.50
C PRO A 51 22.02 -2.03 -6.53
N PHE A 52 21.41 -3.09 -7.05
CA PHE A 52 20.59 -3.99 -6.23
C PHE A 52 21.45 -4.66 -5.16
N GLY A 53 21.15 -4.36 -3.90
CA GLY A 53 21.72 -5.05 -2.76
C GLY A 53 20.91 -6.27 -2.34
N PHE A 54 21.44 -7.08 -1.43
CA PHE A 54 20.69 -8.19 -0.83
C PHE A 54 19.39 -7.73 -0.15
N GLY A 55 19.41 -6.55 0.49
CA GLY A 55 18.22 -5.95 1.11
C GLY A 55 17.11 -5.63 0.11
N ASP A 56 17.44 -5.26 -1.13
CA ASP A 56 16.45 -4.95 -2.16
C ASP A 56 15.66 -6.20 -2.59
N TYR A 57 16.32 -7.38 -2.62
CA TYR A 57 15.63 -8.65 -2.86
C TYR A 57 14.67 -9.01 -1.73
N LEU A 58 15.05 -8.75 -0.48
CA LEU A 58 14.16 -8.94 0.66
C LEU A 58 12.92 -8.04 0.57
N VAL A 59 13.10 -6.76 0.23
CA VAL A 59 11.98 -5.82 0.03
C VAL A 59 11.10 -6.22 -1.15
N LEU A 60 11.70 -6.69 -2.26
CA LEU A 60 10.92 -7.16 -3.40
C LEU A 60 10.08 -8.40 -3.05
N SER A 61 10.65 -9.33 -2.27
CA SER A 61 9.90 -10.49 -1.79
C SER A 61 8.77 -10.08 -0.83
N SER A 62 9.01 -9.11 0.06
CA SER A 62 7.96 -8.61 0.96
C SER A 62 6.83 -7.90 0.20
N ALA A 63 7.13 -7.22 -0.91
CA ALA A 63 6.11 -6.59 -1.76
C ALA A 63 5.11 -7.61 -2.33
N VAL A 64 5.53 -8.85 -2.59
CA VAL A 64 4.62 -9.94 -3.02
C VAL A 64 3.67 -10.31 -1.89
N PHE A 65 4.15 -10.46 -0.66
CA PHE A 65 3.30 -10.73 0.51
C PHE A 65 2.35 -9.58 0.79
N TRP A 66 2.80 -8.33 0.60
CA TRP A 66 1.97 -7.14 0.73
C TRP A 66 0.84 -7.12 -0.30
N ALA A 67 1.17 -7.43 -1.57
CA ALA A 67 0.17 -7.57 -2.63
C ALA A 67 -0.83 -8.69 -2.33
N LEU A 68 -0.36 -9.83 -1.80
CA LEU A 68 -1.21 -10.94 -1.39
C LEU A 68 -2.14 -10.54 -0.24
N GLN A 69 -1.64 -9.83 0.77
CA GLN A 69 -2.45 -9.31 1.87
C GLN A 69 -3.55 -8.38 1.36
N VAL A 70 -3.19 -7.38 0.55
CA VAL A 70 -4.15 -6.44 -0.06
C VAL A 70 -5.20 -7.18 -0.90
N PHE A 71 -4.76 -8.17 -1.67
CA PHE A 71 -5.65 -9.04 -2.45
C PHE A 71 -6.62 -9.84 -1.56
N LEU A 72 -6.08 -10.52 -0.54
CA LEU A 72 -6.88 -11.35 0.37
C LEU A 72 -7.89 -10.52 1.15
N LEU A 73 -7.51 -9.33 1.63
CA LEU A 73 -8.44 -8.40 2.28
C LEU A 73 -9.55 -7.98 1.31
N GLY A 74 -9.20 -7.53 0.11
CA GLY A 74 -10.19 -7.14 -0.91
C GLY A 74 -11.12 -8.30 -1.34
N TYR A 75 -10.70 -9.56 -1.18
CA TYR A 75 -11.51 -10.73 -1.50
C TYR A 75 -12.36 -11.24 -0.33
N LEU A 76 -11.78 -11.31 0.87
CA LEU A 76 -12.41 -11.91 2.05
C LEU A 76 -13.37 -10.94 2.74
N LEU A 77 -13.02 -9.65 2.81
CA LEU A 77 -13.82 -8.66 3.53
C LEU A 77 -15.23 -8.48 2.98
N PRO A 78 -15.47 -8.40 1.66
CA PRO A 78 -16.83 -8.33 1.12
C PRO A 78 -17.66 -9.60 1.40
N LYS A 79 -17.02 -10.74 1.62
CA LYS A 79 -17.69 -12.03 1.89
C LYS A 79 -18.03 -12.22 3.36
N LEU A 80 -17.14 -11.78 4.23
CA LEU A 80 -17.28 -11.94 5.69
C LEU A 80 -18.12 -10.82 6.30
N GLY A 81 -18.05 -9.60 5.77
CA GLY A 81 -18.75 -8.42 6.33
C GLY A 81 -18.25 -7.97 7.70
N LEU A 82 -17.07 -8.45 8.13
CA LEU A 82 -16.52 -8.24 9.47
C LEU A 82 -15.09 -7.66 9.42
N PRO A 83 -14.89 -6.44 8.87
CA PRO A 83 -13.55 -5.88 8.66
C PRO A 83 -12.74 -5.70 9.94
N LEU A 84 -13.37 -5.26 11.03
CA LEU A 84 -12.67 -5.07 12.31
C LEU A 84 -12.20 -6.39 12.92
N VAL A 85 -12.99 -7.45 12.80
CA VAL A 85 -12.62 -8.78 13.33
C VAL A 85 -11.40 -9.32 12.58
N VAL A 86 -11.41 -9.20 11.25
CA VAL A 86 -10.26 -9.60 10.42
C VAL A 86 -9.01 -8.81 10.79
N SER A 87 -9.11 -7.48 10.95
CA SER A 87 -7.98 -6.66 11.38
C SER A 87 -7.44 -7.06 12.75
N VAL A 88 -8.31 -7.31 13.75
CA VAL A 88 -7.89 -7.77 15.09
C VAL A 88 -7.17 -9.11 15.01
N ILE A 89 -7.68 -10.07 14.24
CA ILE A 89 -7.02 -11.37 14.05
C ILE A 89 -5.64 -11.19 13.40
N CYS A 90 -5.53 -10.34 12.38
CA CYS A 90 -4.26 -10.03 11.74
C CYS A 90 -3.27 -9.39 12.72
N PHE A 91 -3.71 -8.42 13.54
CA PHE A 91 -2.85 -7.76 14.52
C PHE A 91 -2.39 -8.71 15.63
N LEU A 92 -3.30 -9.55 16.15
CA LEU A 92 -2.93 -10.56 17.15
C LEU A 92 -1.96 -11.58 16.57
N SER A 93 -2.21 -12.08 15.36
CA SER A 93 -1.34 -13.04 14.69
C SER A 93 0.05 -12.45 14.42
N ALA A 94 0.10 -11.23 13.87
CA ALA A 94 1.35 -10.52 13.61
C ALA A 94 2.09 -10.20 14.91
N GLY A 95 1.39 -9.75 15.95
CA GLY A 95 1.96 -9.45 17.25
C GLY A 95 2.57 -10.68 17.93
N LEU A 96 1.87 -11.82 17.90
CA LEU A 96 2.38 -13.08 18.46
C LEU A 96 3.60 -13.61 17.70
N LEU A 97 3.53 -13.63 16.36
CA LEU A 97 4.63 -14.11 15.51
C LEU A 97 5.87 -13.21 15.62
N SER A 98 5.68 -11.89 15.61
CA SER A 98 6.79 -10.93 15.78
C SER A 98 7.41 -11.01 17.17
N SER A 99 6.60 -11.13 18.23
CA SER A 99 7.11 -11.29 19.60
C SER A 99 7.89 -12.58 19.77
N ALA A 100 7.42 -13.69 19.19
CA ALA A 100 8.15 -14.95 19.18
C ALA A 100 9.50 -14.83 18.43
N GLY A 101 9.53 -14.11 17.31
CA GLY A 101 10.75 -13.83 16.56
C GLY A 101 11.73 -12.95 17.33
N ALA A 102 11.25 -11.93 18.04
CA ALA A 102 12.08 -11.02 18.83
C ALA A 102 12.86 -11.76 19.94
N ILE A 103 12.22 -12.72 20.62
CA ILE A 103 12.87 -13.56 21.64
C ILE A 103 13.98 -14.43 21.02
N GLY A 104 13.81 -14.87 19.77
CA GLY A 104 14.74 -15.78 19.09
C GLY A 104 15.94 -15.11 18.44
N TRP A 105 15.79 -13.88 17.93
CA TRP A 105 16.81 -13.21 17.09
C TRP A 105 17.31 -11.87 17.63
N GLU A 106 16.59 -11.20 18.54
CA GLU A 106 16.95 -9.87 19.01
C GLU A 106 17.45 -9.88 20.46
N THR A 107 18.30 -8.92 20.79
CA THR A 107 18.67 -8.64 22.18
C THR A 107 17.62 -7.72 22.80
N VAL A 108 16.65 -8.32 23.48
CA VAL A 108 15.56 -7.57 24.13
C VAL A 108 16.12 -6.76 25.31
N SER A 109 16.40 -5.47 25.06
CA SER A 109 16.81 -4.51 26.09
C SER A 109 15.62 -3.66 26.53
N LEU A 110 15.22 -3.83 27.79
CA LEU A 110 14.16 -3.04 28.43
C LEU A 110 14.47 -1.53 28.43
N GLN A 111 15.75 -1.14 28.44
CA GLN A 111 16.15 0.27 28.40
C GLN A 111 15.89 0.92 27.03
N ILE A 112 16.11 0.19 25.93
CA ILE A 112 15.79 0.68 24.59
C ILE A 112 14.28 0.84 24.44
N PHE A 113 13.52 -0.13 24.95
CA PHE A 113 12.05 -0.07 24.95
C PHE A 113 11.51 1.14 25.73
N GLN A 114 12.04 1.38 26.94
CA GLN A 114 11.66 2.53 27.78
C GLN A 114 12.03 3.89 27.18
N ASN A 115 13.01 3.95 26.28
CA ASN A 115 13.38 5.20 25.63
C ASN A 115 12.56 5.50 24.37
N GLY A 116 11.98 4.47 23.73
CA GLY A 116 11.22 4.60 22.47
C GLY A 116 9.73 4.25 22.56
N TRP A 117 9.18 4.10 23.78
CA TRP A 117 7.81 3.60 23.95
C TRP A 117 6.75 4.55 23.35
N VAL A 118 7.02 5.86 23.32
CA VAL A 118 6.09 6.86 22.77
C VAL A 118 5.97 6.70 21.26
N GLU A 119 7.10 6.54 20.58
CA GLU A 119 7.19 6.34 19.14
C GLU A 119 6.57 5.00 18.74
N ILE A 120 6.82 3.95 19.52
CA ILE A 120 6.20 2.62 19.35
C ILE A 120 4.68 2.73 19.53
N ALA A 121 4.21 3.38 20.60
CA ALA A 121 2.78 3.56 20.86
C ALA A 121 2.11 4.38 19.75
N TYR A 122 2.77 5.43 19.27
CA TYR A 122 2.29 6.24 18.15
C TYR A 122 2.15 5.41 16.87
N ALA A 123 3.19 4.65 16.49
CA ALA A 123 3.14 3.79 15.32
C ALA A 123 2.08 2.68 15.46
N ALA A 124 1.99 2.04 16.63
CA ALA A 124 1.03 0.96 16.87
C ALA A 124 -0.42 1.44 16.82
N ILE A 125 -0.74 2.60 17.40
CA ILE A 125 -2.11 3.11 17.48
C ILE A 125 -2.50 3.80 16.16
N PHE A 126 -1.73 4.80 15.74
CA PHE A 126 -2.13 5.65 14.61
C PHE A 126 -1.83 5.00 13.27
N SER A 127 -0.60 4.51 13.07
CA SER A 127 -0.21 3.91 11.80
C SER A 127 -0.85 2.54 11.60
N THR A 128 -0.80 1.67 12.61
CA THR A 128 -1.23 0.28 12.47
C THR A 128 -2.71 0.10 12.80
N ALA A 129 -3.12 0.34 14.04
CA ALA A 129 -4.47 0.01 14.49
C ALA A 129 -5.54 0.83 13.76
N ILE A 130 -5.39 2.16 13.72
CA ILE A 130 -6.34 3.03 13.02
C ILE A 130 -6.17 2.87 11.50
N GLY A 131 -4.94 3.03 10.98
CA GLY A 131 -4.66 2.99 9.55
C GLY A 131 -5.15 1.73 8.86
N PHE A 132 -4.72 0.54 9.31
CA PHE A 132 -5.12 -0.72 8.67
C PHE A 132 -6.58 -1.10 8.97
N SER A 133 -7.19 -0.65 10.06
CA SER A 133 -8.63 -0.84 10.29
C SER A 133 -9.46 -0.01 9.31
N LEU A 134 -9.10 1.26 9.11
CA LEU A 134 -9.75 2.11 8.11
C LEU A 134 -9.52 1.56 6.69
N GLN A 135 -8.31 1.08 6.40
CA GLN A 135 -8.02 0.40 5.14
C GLN A 135 -8.94 -0.80 4.92
N ALA A 136 -9.08 -1.69 5.92
CA ALA A 136 -9.98 -2.83 5.82
C ALA A 136 -11.44 -2.39 5.60
N MET A 137 -11.90 -1.39 6.34
CA MET A 137 -13.25 -0.83 6.18
C MET A 137 -13.48 -0.19 4.80
N GLY A 138 -12.46 0.39 4.17
CA GLY A 138 -12.53 0.88 2.80
C GLY A 138 -12.49 -0.25 1.78
N GLN A 139 -11.57 -1.20 1.95
CA GLN A 139 -11.34 -2.32 1.03
C GLN A 139 -12.55 -3.23 0.85
N GLN A 140 -13.42 -3.36 1.85
CA GLN A 140 -14.64 -4.16 1.72
C GLN A 140 -15.62 -3.64 0.64
N HIS A 141 -15.50 -2.37 0.23
CA HIS A 141 -16.42 -1.72 -0.70
C HIS A 141 -15.87 -1.58 -2.13
N MET A 142 -14.64 -2.06 -2.39
CA MET A 142 -13.95 -1.83 -3.65
C MET A 142 -13.18 -3.06 -4.12
N PRO A 143 -12.98 -3.25 -5.44
CA PRO A 143 -12.11 -4.31 -5.95
C PRO A 143 -10.67 -4.17 -5.41
N ALA A 144 -10.01 -5.30 -5.16
CA ALA A 144 -8.65 -5.34 -4.62
C ALA A 144 -7.64 -4.48 -5.42
N ALA A 145 -7.70 -4.51 -6.76
CA ALA A 145 -6.82 -3.71 -7.59
C ALA A 145 -7.07 -2.20 -7.50
N ASN A 146 -8.33 -1.76 -7.35
CA ASN A 146 -8.65 -0.35 -7.10
C ASN A 146 -8.08 0.09 -5.75
N ALA A 147 -8.31 -0.73 -4.71
CA ALA A 147 -7.79 -0.46 -3.38
C ALA A 147 -6.25 -0.37 -3.37
N ALA A 148 -5.54 -1.23 -4.10
CA ALA A 148 -4.08 -1.16 -4.17
C ALA A 148 -3.57 0.17 -4.73
N ILE A 149 -4.23 0.69 -5.78
CA ILE A 149 -3.89 2.00 -6.35
C ILE A 149 -4.18 3.12 -5.35
N ILE A 150 -5.30 3.06 -4.63
CA ILE A 150 -5.63 4.04 -3.58
C ILE A 150 -4.62 3.98 -2.42
N VAL A 151 -4.23 2.79 -1.97
CA VAL A 151 -3.26 2.62 -0.87
C VAL A 151 -1.88 3.16 -1.25
N SER A 152 -1.53 3.19 -2.55
CA SER A 152 -0.30 3.85 -3.01
C SER A 152 -0.24 5.36 -2.71
N ALA A 153 -1.40 5.99 -2.38
CA ALA A 153 -1.45 7.35 -1.88
C ALA A 153 -0.64 7.56 -0.60
N GLU A 154 -0.35 6.50 0.17
CA GLU A 154 0.52 6.57 1.34
C GLU A 154 1.87 7.20 0.98
N SER A 155 2.47 6.81 -0.15
CA SER A 155 3.75 7.36 -0.61
C SER A 155 3.63 8.84 -0.98
N LEU A 156 2.50 9.24 -1.57
CA LEU A 156 2.20 10.64 -1.88
C LEU A 156 2.13 11.48 -0.60
N PHE A 157 1.36 11.04 0.40
CA PHE A 157 1.21 11.76 1.67
C PHE A 157 2.48 11.72 2.50
N ALA A 158 3.24 10.63 2.48
CA ALA A 158 4.53 10.54 3.14
C ALA A 158 5.53 11.56 2.56
N ALA A 159 5.62 11.66 1.23
CA ALA A 159 6.49 12.64 0.59
C ALA A 159 6.04 14.08 0.84
N ALA A 160 4.72 14.35 0.76
CA ALA A 160 4.18 15.68 1.07
C ALA A 160 4.40 16.07 2.55
N GLY A 161 4.20 15.11 3.47
CA GLY A 161 4.47 15.28 4.89
C GLY A 161 5.94 15.54 5.18
N GLY A 162 6.86 14.80 4.54
CA GLY A 162 8.30 15.06 4.64
C GLY A 162 8.68 16.46 4.12
N ALA A 163 8.07 16.90 3.02
CA ALA A 163 8.28 18.24 2.49
C ALA A 163 7.88 19.34 3.47
N ILE A 164 6.69 19.22 4.06
CA ILE A 164 6.04 20.27 4.86
C ILE A 164 6.54 20.25 6.30
N LEU A 165 6.61 19.08 6.93
CA LEU A 165 6.91 18.92 8.36
C LEU A 165 8.41 18.83 8.63
N LEU A 166 9.18 18.15 7.77
CA LEU A 166 10.63 17.98 7.93
C LEU A 166 11.44 19.00 7.14
N GLY A 167 10.78 19.80 6.28
CA GLY A 167 11.44 20.77 5.41
C GLY A 167 12.30 20.12 4.32
N GLU A 168 12.04 18.85 3.99
CA GLU A 168 12.79 18.13 2.97
C GLU A 168 12.53 18.72 1.58
N ARG A 169 13.59 18.96 0.81
CA ARG A 169 13.47 19.43 -0.56
C ARG A 169 13.10 18.28 -1.48
N LEU A 170 11.86 18.28 -1.99
CA LEU A 170 11.52 17.41 -3.11
C LEU A 170 12.24 17.86 -4.38
N SER A 171 12.80 16.89 -5.11
CA SER A 171 13.29 17.10 -6.46
C SER A 171 12.13 17.43 -7.40
N GLY A 172 12.40 18.03 -8.56
CA GLY A 172 11.39 18.25 -9.60
C GLY A 172 10.67 16.96 -10.01
N PHE A 173 11.38 15.82 -10.01
CA PHE A 173 10.79 14.51 -10.23
C PHE A 173 9.79 14.09 -9.15
N GLY A 174 10.04 14.46 -7.89
CA GLY A 174 9.13 14.17 -6.78
C GLY A 174 7.75 14.81 -6.96
N TYR A 175 7.69 16.07 -7.41
CA TYR A 175 6.42 16.75 -7.70
C TYR A 175 5.64 16.10 -8.85
N VAL A 176 6.35 15.67 -9.90
CA VAL A 176 5.73 14.92 -11.00
C VAL A 176 5.22 13.56 -10.50
N GLY A 177 5.99 12.88 -9.66
CA GLY A 177 5.60 11.62 -9.04
C GLY A 177 4.30 11.72 -8.23
N ILE A 178 4.21 12.72 -7.36
CA ILE A 178 2.98 13.05 -6.60
C ILE A 178 1.79 13.25 -7.54
N THR A 179 1.97 14.04 -8.59
CA THR A 179 0.90 14.35 -9.54
C THR A 179 0.42 13.11 -10.29
N LEU A 180 1.34 12.23 -10.70
CA LEU A 180 0.99 10.97 -11.38
C LEU A 180 0.24 10.00 -10.48
N ILE A 181 0.68 9.83 -9.23
CA ILE A 181 -0.01 8.96 -8.26
C ILE A 181 -1.42 9.49 -8.02
N PHE A 182 -1.56 10.80 -7.78
CA PHE A 182 -2.87 11.43 -7.59
C PHE A 182 -3.78 11.23 -8.80
N PHE A 183 -3.26 11.44 -10.01
CA PHE A 183 -4.00 11.22 -11.24
C PHE A 183 -4.46 9.76 -11.38
N ALA A 184 -3.60 8.79 -11.08
CA ALA A 184 -3.96 7.36 -11.14
C ALA A 184 -5.10 7.02 -10.18
N ILE A 185 -5.08 7.58 -8.96
CA ILE A 185 -6.14 7.39 -7.95
C ILE A 185 -7.47 7.98 -8.44
N VAL A 186 -7.45 9.21 -8.95
CA VAL A 186 -8.68 9.85 -9.46
C VAL A 186 -9.21 9.09 -10.68
N ALA A 187 -8.32 8.66 -11.58
CA ALA A 187 -8.70 7.95 -12.80
C ALA A 187 -9.29 6.57 -12.53
N VAL A 188 -8.74 5.79 -11.59
CA VAL A 188 -9.23 4.44 -11.29
C VAL A 188 -10.66 4.45 -10.73
N GLU A 189 -11.05 5.52 -10.03
CA GLU A 189 -12.38 5.68 -9.44
C GLU A 189 -13.37 6.41 -10.37
N ALA A 190 -12.94 7.48 -11.04
CA ALA A 190 -13.84 8.30 -11.86
C ALA A 190 -14.22 7.62 -13.19
N VAL A 191 -13.30 6.89 -13.81
CA VAL A 191 -13.52 6.30 -15.15
C VAL A 191 -14.61 5.23 -15.14
N PRO A 192 -14.64 4.25 -14.21
CA PRO A 192 -15.73 3.27 -14.15
C PRO A 192 -17.11 3.92 -13.96
N ILE A 193 -17.20 4.96 -13.12
CA ILE A 193 -18.45 5.71 -12.88
C ILE A 193 -18.90 6.43 -14.15
N TYR A 194 -17.95 7.06 -14.86
CA TYR A 194 -18.23 7.78 -16.10
C TYR A 194 -18.70 6.84 -17.22
N VAL A 195 -18.02 5.70 -17.40
CA VAL A 195 -18.39 4.67 -18.37
C VAL A 195 -19.78 4.09 -18.05
N ALA A 196 -20.07 3.81 -16.77
CA ALA A 196 -21.38 3.32 -16.35
C ALA A 196 -22.52 4.33 -16.59
N ARG A 197 -22.28 5.64 -16.38
CA ARG A 197 -23.25 6.70 -16.67
C ARG A 197 -23.53 6.85 -18.17
N ASN A 198 -22.50 6.76 -19.01
CA ASN A 198 -22.68 6.89 -20.46
C ASN A 198 -23.43 5.69 -21.07
N SER A 199 -23.19 4.47 -20.59
CA SER A 199 -23.90 3.28 -21.05
C SER A 199 -25.41 3.35 -20.77
N LYS A 200 -25.80 3.87 -19.60
CA LYS A 200 -27.22 4.10 -19.24
C LYS A 200 -27.91 5.23 -20.02
N ARG A 201 -27.15 6.07 -20.72
CA ARG A 201 -27.70 7.17 -21.54
C ARG A 201 -27.98 6.74 -22.99
N THR A 202 -27.45 5.59 -23.40
CA THR A 202 -27.57 5.04 -24.75
C THR A 202 -28.59 3.90 -24.87
N THR A 203 -29.22 3.50 -23.77
CA THR A 203 -30.39 2.61 -23.69
C THR A 203 -31.61 3.38 -23.22
#